data_AF-A0A090S8I9-F1
#
_entry.id   AF-A0A090S8I9-F1
#
_cell.length_a   1.000
_cell.length_b   1.000
_cell.length_c   1.000
_cell.angle_alpha   90.00
_cell.angle_beta   90.00
_cell.angle_gamma   90.00
#
_symmetry.space_group_name_H-M   'P 1'
#
loop_
_entity.id
_entity.type
_entity.pdbx_description
1 polymer ?
#
loop_
_entity_poly.entity_id
_entity_poly.type
_entity_poly.pdbx_seq_one_letter_code
_entity_poly.pdbx_strand_id
1 'polypeptide(L)'
;MAKSTADFIWFNGEMVPWAEANVHVLTHAMHYGTSVFEGVRCYNTPKGPVVFRHPEHAKRLKDSAKIYRFPIPFTEEEIMEATRETLRQNKLESAYIRPLGFVGNVGLGVCPPEGTVMDLIIAAFPWVHT
;
A
#
# COMPACT_ATOMS: atom_id res chain seq x y z
N MET A 1 11.95 -9.43 13.28
CA MET A 1 10.99 -8.77 12.37
C MET A 1 10.71 -9.73 11.23
N ALA A 2 9.45 -10.00 10.92
CA ALA A 2 9.03 -11.08 10.02
C ALA A 2 9.74 -11.00 8.65
N LYS A 3 10.44 -12.08 8.29
CA LYS A 3 11.09 -12.24 6.98
C LYS A 3 10.12 -12.77 5.91
N SER A 4 8.96 -13.29 6.31
CA SER A 4 7.69 -13.28 5.57
C SER A 4 6.55 -13.67 6.51
N THR A 5 5.44 -12.92 6.51
CA THR A 5 4.17 -13.31 7.17
C THR A 5 2.96 -13.03 6.27
N ALA A 6 3.18 -12.88 4.97
CA ALA A 6 2.13 -12.68 3.98
C ALA A 6 2.47 -13.48 2.71
N ASP A 7 1.45 -14.12 2.14
CA ASP A 7 1.54 -14.91 0.92
C ASP A 7 1.39 -14.03 -0.32
N PHE A 8 0.57 -12.97 -0.22
CA PHE A 8 0.25 -12.07 -1.31
C PHE A 8 0.35 -10.59 -0.93
N ILE A 9 0.74 -9.76 -1.89
CA ILE A 9 0.69 -8.30 -1.82
C ILE A 9 -0.22 -7.83 -2.94
N TRP A 10 -1.09 -6.87 -2.66
CA TRP A 10 -1.77 -6.16 -3.74
C TRP A 10 -0.82 -5.12 -4.33
N PHE A 11 -0.64 -5.11 -5.64
CA PHE A 11 0.24 -4.21 -6.38
C PHE A 11 -0.48 -3.74 -7.65
N ASN A 12 -0.79 -2.44 -7.73
CA ASN A 12 -1.31 -1.78 -8.93
C ASN A 12 -2.52 -2.47 -9.59
N GLY A 13 -3.45 -2.99 -8.79
CA GLY A 13 -4.67 -3.64 -9.29
C GLY A 13 -4.65 -5.16 -9.16
N GLU A 14 -3.48 -5.76 -8.95
CA GLU A 14 -3.31 -7.22 -9.00
C GLU A 14 -2.83 -7.77 -7.66
N MET A 15 -3.27 -8.98 -7.31
CA MET A 15 -2.69 -9.74 -6.20
C MET A 15 -1.48 -10.51 -6.72
N VAL A 16 -0.30 -10.15 -6.26
CA VAL A 16 0.95 -10.82 -6.63
C VAL A 16 1.50 -11.63 -5.46
N PRO A 17 2.15 -12.79 -5.70
CA PRO A 17 2.89 -13.49 -4.66
C PRO A 17 3.89 -12.55 -3.99
N TRP A 18 4.07 -12.68 -2.67
CA TRP A 18 4.98 -11.84 -1.88
C TRP A 18 6.38 -11.72 -2.51
N ALA A 19 6.93 -12.83 -3.00
CA ALA A 19 8.27 -12.87 -3.60
C ALA A 19 8.37 -12.18 -4.97
N GLU A 20 7.24 -11.94 -5.62
CA GLU A 20 7.15 -11.34 -6.96
C GLU A 20 6.84 -9.83 -6.90
N ALA A 21 6.49 -9.30 -5.72
CA ALA A 21 6.26 -7.88 -5.47
C ALA A 21 7.58 -7.08 -5.47
N ASN A 22 8.22 -6.99 -6.64
CA ASN A 22 9.53 -6.39 -6.84
C ASN A 22 9.43 -5.08 -7.63
N VAL A 23 10.43 -4.22 -7.44
CA VAL A 23 10.64 -3.01 -8.25
C VAL A 23 12.06 -3.01 -8.79
N HIS A 24 12.28 -2.30 -9.90
CA HIS A 24 13.63 -2.13 -10.42
C HIS A 24 14.49 -1.28 -9.47
N VAL A 25 15.78 -1.57 -9.36
CA VAL A 25 16.72 -0.83 -8.47
C VAL A 25 16.87 0.66 -8.82
N LEU A 26 16.42 1.06 -10.01
CA LEU A 26 16.38 2.46 -10.47
C LEU A 26 15.03 3.15 -10.22
N THR A 27 14.17 2.56 -9.39
CA THR A 27 12.91 3.17 -8.94
C THR A 27 13.19 4.52 -8.29
N HIS A 28 12.54 5.58 -8.78
CA HIS A 28 12.82 6.95 -8.39
C HIS A 28 12.67 7.17 -6.87
N ALA A 29 11.67 6.54 -6.24
CA ALA A 29 11.48 6.59 -4.80
C ALA A 29 12.66 6.05 -3.97
N MET A 30 13.43 5.09 -4.50
CA MET A 30 14.61 4.56 -3.81
C MET A 30 15.78 5.55 -3.76
N HIS A 31 15.83 6.49 -4.71
CA HIS A 31 16.94 7.46 -4.83
C HIS A 31 16.56 8.84 -4.30
N TYR A 32 15.28 9.21 -4.39
CA TYR A 32 14.81 10.57 -4.09
C TYR A 32 13.71 10.62 -3.02
N GLY A 33 13.36 9.50 -2.38
CA GLY A 33 12.39 9.47 -1.28
C GLY A 33 10.96 9.88 -1.66
N THR A 34 10.61 9.77 -2.94
CA THR A 34 9.30 10.16 -3.50
C THR A 34 8.24 9.09 -3.23
N SER A 35 7.88 8.96 -1.96
CA SER A 35 6.90 7.98 -1.47
C SER A 35 6.06 8.52 -0.32
N VAL A 36 4.85 7.99 -0.18
CA VAL A 36 3.92 8.25 0.92
C VAL A 36 3.35 6.93 1.42
N PHE A 37 3.08 6.79 2.71
CA PHE A 37 2.56 5.56 3.27
C PHE A 37 1.51 5.81 4.34
N GLU A 38 0.74 4.77 4.63
CA GLU A 38 -0.18 4.73 5.76
C GLU A 38 0.13 3.58 6.71
N GLY A 39 -0.33 3.72 7.95
CA GLY A 39 -0.30 2.66 8.95
C GLY A 39 -1.71 2.41 9.44
N VAL A 40 -2.32 1.31 8.98
CA VAL A 40 -3.73 1.01 9.28
C VAL A 40 -3.81 -0.26 10.11
N ARG A 41 -4.86 -0.37 10.93
CA ARG A 41 -5.13 -1.51 11.79
C ARG A 41 -6.42 -2.21 11.39
N CYS A 42 -6.34 -3.54 11.32
CA CYS A 42 -7.50 -4.41 11.31
C CYS A 42 -7.58 -5.13 12.66
N TYR A 43 -8.77 -5.18 13.24
CA TYR A 43 -9.05 -5.85 14.50
C TYR A 43 -10.08 -6.94 14.28
N ASN A 44 -9.82 -8.12 14.86
CA ASN A 44 -10.83 -9.15 14.94
C ASN A 44 -11.93 -8.74 15.93
N THR A 45 -13.18 -8.79 15.50
CA THR A 45 -14.34 -8.43 16.32
C THR A 45 -15.34 -9.58 16.32
N PRO A 46 -16.32 -9.62 17.24
CA PRO A 46 -17.36 -10.66 17.23
C PRO A 46 -18.19 -10.75 15.94
N LYS A 47 -18.14 -9.73 15.07
CA LYS A 47 -18.83 -9.69 13.78
C LYS A 47 -17.88 -9.90 12.59
N GLY A 48 -16.63 -10.26 12.86
CA GLY A 48 -15.56 -10.42 11.88
C GLY A 48 -14.53 -9.27 11.89
N PRO A 49 -13.51 -9.37 11.03
CA PRO A 49 -12.42 -8.40 10.96
C PRO A 49 -12.90 -7.02 10.49
N VAL A 50 -12.48 -5.95 11.19
CA VAL A 50 -12.83 -4.56 10.84
C VAL A 50 -11.57 -3.71 10.73
N VAL A 51 -11.46 -2.97 9.63
CA VAL A 51 -10.41 -1.95 9.44
C VAL A 51 -10.84 -0.65 10.11
N PHE A 52 -10.10 -0.20 11.10
CA PHE A 52 -10.46 0.97 11.89
C PHE A 52 -10.21 2.27 11.11
N ARG A 53 -11.23 3.14 11.03
CA ARG A 53 -11.17 4.46 10.34
C ARG A 53 -10.66 4.38 8.90
N HIS A 54 -11.10 3.34 8.19
CA HIS A 54 -10.61 3.00 6.86
C HIS A 54 -10.76 4.15 5.84
N PRO A 55 -11.91 4.84 5.74
CA PRO A 55 -12.06 5.96 4.81
C PRO A 55 -11.08 7.10 5.09
N GLU A 56 -10.85 7.45 6.37
CA GLU A 56 -9.94 8.54 6.71
C GLU A 56 -8.48 8.22 6.39
N HIS A 57 -8.06 6.97 6.55
CA HIS A 57 -6.73 6.52 6.13
C HIS A 57 -6.57 6.54 4.60
N ALA A 58 -7.56 6.05 3.84
CA ALA A 58 -7.53 6.07 2.38
C ALA A 58 -7.47 7.50 1.83
N LYS A 59 -8.30 8.40 2.38
CA LYS A 59 -8.28 9.83 2.05
C LYS A 59 -6.92 10.46 2.37
N ARG A 60 -6.36 10.21 3.56
CA ARG A 60 -5.07 10.80 3.98
C ARG A 60 -3.90 10.31 3.11
N LEU A 61 -3.92 9.06 2.66
CA LEU A 61 -2.94 8.54 1.70
C LEU A 61 -2.96 9.35 0.40
N LYS A 62 -4.15 9.57 -0.17
CA LYS A 62 -4.31 10.35 -1.41
C LYS A 62 -3.97 11.82 -1.21
N ASP A 63 -4.35 12.42 -0.08
CA ASP A 63 -3.97 13.80 0.26
C ASP A 63 -2.45 13.94 0.37
N SER A 64 -1.75 12.95 0.92
CA SER A 64 -0.28 12.92 0.99
C SER A 64 0.34 12.85 -0.40
N ALA A 65 -0.19 12.00 -1.29
CA ALA A 65 0.26 11.91 -2.69
C ALA A 65 0.03 13.24 -3.45
N LYS A 66 -1.10 13.92 -3.17
CA LYS A 66 -1.42 15.25 -3.73
C LYS A 66 -0.40 16.31 -3.32
N ILE A 67 0.10 16.30 -2.08
CA ILE A 67 1.17 17.22 -1.62
C ILE A 67 2.45 17.02 -2.45
N TYR A 68 2.79 15.76 -2.75
CA TYR A 68 3.91 15.40 -3.63
C TYR A 68 3.66 15.73 -5.11
N ARG A 69 2.43 16.08 -5.51
CA ARG A 69 2.00 16.33 -6.90
C ARG A 69 2.08 15.11 -7.82
N PHE A 70 2.20 13.91 -7.26
CA PHE A 70 2.12 12.64 -7.99
C PHE A 70 0.89 11.89 -7.47
N PRO A 71 -0.26 11.96 -8.17
CA PRO A 71 -1.47 11.34 -7.67
C PRO A 71 -1.37 9.81 -7.71
N ILE A 72 -2.07 9.15 -6.78
CA ILE A 72 -2.31 7.71 -6.84
C ILE A 72 -3.49 7.47 -7.78
N PRO A 73 -3.37 6.61 -8.81
CA PRO A 73 -4.38 6.42 -9.85
C PRO A 73 -5.53 5.48 -9.41
N PHE A 74 -5.91 5.54 -8.13
CA PHE A 74 -7.00 4.75 -7.55
C PHE A 74 -7.90 5.64 -6.69
N THR A 75 -9.19 5.37 -6.72
CA THR A 75 -10.21 5.98 -5.85
C THR A 75 -10.03 5.55 -4.39
N GLU A 76 -10.63 6.28 -3.45
CA GLU A 76 -10.56 5.89 -2.03
C GLU A 76 -11.25 4.53 -1.83
N GLU A 77 -12.34 4.30 -2.54
CA GLU A 77 -13.10 3.05 -2.56
C GLU A 77 -12.28 1.88 -3.09
N GLU A 78 -11.54 2.06 -4.19
CA GLU A 78 -10.65 1.03 -4.74
C GLU A 78 -9.50 0.70 -3.78
N ILE A 79 -8.91 1.71 -3.13
CA ILE A 79 -7.86 1.49 -2.12
C ILE A 79 -8.41 0.71 -0.92
N MET A 80 -9.63 1.05 -0.48
CA MET A 80 -10.29 0.33 0.59
C MET A 80 -10.63 -1.11 0.20
N GLU A 81 -11.09 -1.34 -1.04
CA GLU A 81 -11.35 -2.70 -1.52
C GLU A 81 -10.07 -3.51 -1.66
N ALA A 82 -9.02 -2.94 -2.25
CA ALA A 82 -7.71 -3.58 -2.36
C ALA A 82 -7.13 -3.95 -0.98
N THR A 83 -7.36 -3.11 0.03
CA THR A 83 -7.00 -3.41 1.42
C THR A 83 -7.79 -4.62 1.96
N ARG A 84 -9.11 -4.65 1.73
CA ARG A 84 -9.96 -5.79 2.14
C ARG A 84 -9.58 -7.08 1.41
N GLU A 85 -9.31 -7.02 0.12
CA GLU A 85 -8.82 -8.14 -0.68
C GLU A 85 -7.49 -8.66 -0.12
N THR A 86 -6.53 -7.77 0.17
CA THR A 86 -5.24 -8.15 0.76
C THR A 86 -5.42 -8.92 2.07
N LEU A 87 -6.32 -8.47 2.95
CA LEU A 87 -6.64 -9.18 4.19
C LEU A 87 -7.27 -10.55 3.93
N ARG A 88 -8.21 -10.64 2.98
CA ARG A 88 -8.90 -11.88 2.62
C ARG A 88 -7.94 -12.93 2.03
N GLN A 89 -7.10 -12.54 1.07
CA GLN A 89 -6.14 -13.45 0.42
C GLN A 89 -5.10 -13.99 1.41
N ASN A 90 -4.67 -13.16 2.36
CA ASN A 90 -3.73 -13.55 3.40
C ASN A 90 -4.41 -14.16 4.64
N LYS A 91 -5.74 -14.33 4.64
CA LYS A 91 -6.53 -14.90 5.75
C LYS A 91 -6.27 -14.22 7.09
N LEU A 92 -6.19 -12.89 7.09
CA LEU A 92 -5.85 -12.10 8.27
C LEU A 92 -7.10 -11.54 8.96
N GLU A 93 -7.25 -11.84 10.24
CA GLU A 93 -8.36 -11.33 11.06
C GLU A 93 -7.94 -10.16 11.98
N SER A 94 -6.69 -10.13 12.42
CA SER A 94 -6.07 -9.03 13.15
C SER A 94 -4.74 -8.71 12.48
N ALA A 95 -4.60 -7.48 11.98
CA ALA A 95 -3.48 -7.14 11.11
C ALA A 95 -2.99 -5.70 11.26
N TYR A 96 -1.71 -5.52 10.95
CA TYR A 96 -1.15 -4.24 10.54
C TYR A 96 -1.12 -4.18 9.02
N ILE A 97 -1.64 -3.10 8.45
CA ILE A 97 -1.74 -2.89 7.01
C ILE A 97 -0.84 -1.70 6.65
N ARG A 98 -0.09 -1.84 5.57
CA ARG A 98 0.86 -0.86 5.04
C ARG A 98 0.56 -0.56 3.57
N PRO A 99 -0.37 0.36 3.27
CA PRO A 99 -0.42 1.00 1.97
C PRO A 99 0.82 1.86 1.77
N LEU A 100 1.46 1.77 0.61
CA LEU A 100 2.63 2.56 0.22
C LEU A 100 2.49 2.98 -1.24
N GLY A 101 2.36 4.29 -1.45
CA GLY A 101 2.42 4.92 -2.77
C GLY A 101 3.83 5.44 -3.05
N PHE A 102 4.35 5.23 -4.25
CA PHE A 102 5.71 5.67 -4.60
C PHE A 102 5.87 5.95 -6.09
N VAL A 103 6.82 6.81 -6.46
CA VAL A 103 7.17 7.02 -7.87
C VAL A 103 8.09 5.88 -8.34
N GLY A 104 7.63 5.16 -9.35
CA GLY A 104 8.29 3.98 -9.93
C GLY A 104 9.53 4.26 -10.76
N ASN A 105 9.82 3.36 -11.70
CA ASN A 105 10.95 3.48 -12.62
C ASN A 105 10.61 4.42 -13.79
N VAL A 106 10.76 5.72 -13.56
CA VAL A 106 10.48 6.80 -14.54
C VAL A 106 11.77 7.47 -15.06
N GLY A 107 12.93 6.85 -14.82
CA GLY A 107 14.25 7.43 -15.07
C GLY A 107 14.87 8.09 -13.83
N LEU A 108 16.18 8.40 -13.91
CA LEU A 108 16.98 8.99 -12.82
C LEU A 108 17.02 10.52 -12.83
N GLY A 109 16.22 11.18 -13.67
CA GLY A 109 16.06 12.63 -13.58
C GLY A 109 15.43 13.00 -12.23
N VAL A 110 15.95 14.02 -11.56
CA VAL A 110 15.43 14.49 -10.26
C VAL A 110 13.95 14.90 -10.34
N CYS A 111 13.53 15.41 -11.50
CA CYS A 111 12.14 15.73 -11.79
C CYS A 111 11.55 14.61 -12.66
N PRO A 112 10.61 13.81 -12.12
CA PRO A 112 9.83 12.87 -12.93
C PRO A 112 9.14 13.55 -14.12
N PRO A 113 8.89 12.82 -15.22
CA PRO A 113 8.13 13.32 -16.36
C PRO A 113 6.74 13.86 -15.95
N GLU A 114 6.24 14.84 -16.70
CA GLU A 114 4.89 15.36 -16.50
C GLU A 114 3.85 14.25 -16.66
N GLY A 115 2.81 14.26 -15.81
CA GLY A 115 1.78 13.22 -15.79
C GLY A 115 2.17 11.94 -15.06
N THR A 116 3.35 11.87 -14.45
CA THR A 116 3.75 10.74 -13.60
C THR A 116 2.75 10.54 -12.46
N VAL A 117 2.29 9.30 -12.30
CA VAL A 117 1.45 8.85 -11.18
C VAL A 117 2.26 7.93 -10.25
N MET A 118 1.79 7.76 -9.02
CA MET A 118 2.42 6.81 -8.10
C MET A 118 1.96 5.37 -8.40
N ASP A 119 2.90 4.44 -8.29
CA ASP A 119 2.59 3.03 -8.04
C ASP A 119 2.04 2.89 -6.61
N LEU A 120 1.18 1.90 -6.38
CA LEU A 120 0.61 1.60 -5.08
C LEU A 120 0.73 0.12 -4.76
N ILE A 121 1.28 -0.18 -3.59
CA ILE A 121 1.18 -1.50 -2.97
C ILE A 121 0.37 -1.44 -1.68
N ILE A 122 -0.26 -2.57 -1.35
CA ILE A 122 -0.86 -2.79 -0.04
C ILE A 122 -0.37 -4.14 0.48
N ALA A 123 0.43 -4.08 1.54
CA ALA A 123 0.86 -5.25 2.29
C ALA A 123 0.11 -5.31 3.63
N ALA A 124 -0.09 -6.51 4.17
CA ALA A 124 -0.66 -6.71 5.49
C ALA A 124 0.07 -7.82 6.23
N PHE A 125 0.15 -7.70 7.55
CA PHE A 125 0.88 -8.62 8.41
C PHE A 125 0.04 -8.96 9.65
N PRO A 126 0.09 -10.20 10.16
CA PRO A 126 -0.51 -10.53 11.43
C PRO A 126 -0.05 -9.58 12.53
N TRP A 127 -1.00 -9.10 13.33
CA TRP A 127 -0.70 -8.33 14.52
C TRP A 127 -1.12 -9.11 15.76
N VAL A 128 -0.16 -9.79 16.38
CA VAL A 128 -0.33 -10.48 17.66
C VAL A 128 0.07 -9.54 18.79
N HIS A 129 -0.85 -9.33 19.72
CA HIS A 129 -0.52 -8.74 21.02
C HIS A 129 0.28 -9.78 21.81
N THR A 130 1.60 -9.64 21.80
CA THR A 130 2.46 -10.25 22.83
C THR A 130 2.32 -9.49 24.13
#